data_AF-A0A348W9S2-F1
#
_entry.id   AF-A0A348W9S2-F1
#
_cell.length_a   1.000
_cell.length_b   1.000
_cell.length_c   1.000
_cell.angle_alpha   90.00
_cell.angle_beta   90.00
_cell.angle_gamma   90.00
#
_symmetry.space_group_name_H-M   'P 1'
#
loop_
_entity.id
_entity.type
_entity.pdbx_description
1 polymer ?
#
loop_
_entity_poly.entity_id
_entity_poly.type
_entity_poly.pdbx_seq_one_letter_code
_entity_poly.pdbx_strand_id
1 'polypeptide(L)' 'RDLGMNRVSIGVQDFDPRVQAAIGREQSIAATKALVESVRKRGVRSVNFDLVYGLPHQSEAT' A
#
# COMPACT_ATOMS: atom_id res chain seq x y z
N ARG A 1 -21.04 13.12 4.51
CA ARG A 1 -20.11 14.27 4.62
C ARG A 1 -18.77 13.82 4.08
N ASP A 2 -18.44 14.17 2.83
CA ASP A 2 -17.07 14.03 2.32
C ASP A 2 -16.19 15.01 3.10
N LEU A 3 -15.17 14.50 3.78
CA LEU A 3 -14.25 15.31 4.60
C LEU A 3 -13.29 16.17 3.74
N GLY A 4 -13.62 16.43 2.47
CA GLY A 4 -12.74 17.16 1.54
C GLY A 4 -11.41 16.45 1.27
N MET A 5 -11.37 15.13 1.48
CA MET A 5 -10.14 14.34 1.34
C MET A 5 -9.63 14.43 -0.11
N ASN A 6 -8.45 15.02 -0.28
CA ASN A 6 -7.83 15.25 -1.60
C ASN A 6 -6.59 14.37 -1.82
N ARG A 7 -6.07 13.75 -0.75
CA ARG A 7 -4.91 12.87 -0.71
C ARG A 7 -5.12 11.68 0.20
N VAL A 8 -4.54 10.54 -0.16
CA VAL A 8 -4.44 9.33 0.67
C VAL A 8 -2.98 8.81 0.62
N SER A 9 -2.43 8.41 1.77
CA SER A 9 -1.17 7.64 1.86
C SER A 9 -1.49 6.23 2.32
N ILE A 10 -0.94 5.22 1.64
CA ILE A 10 -1.21 3.81 1.91
C ILE A 10 0.12 3.14 2.25
N GLY A 11 0.22 2.59 3.47
CA GLY A 11 1.42 1.91 3.93
C GLY A 11 1.51 0.47 3.40
N VAL A 12 2.02 0.30 2.19
CA VAL A 12 2.21 -1.03 1.55
C VAL A 12 3.46 -1.73 2.08
N GLN A 13 4.57 -1.02 2.16
CA GLN A 13 5.92 -1.47 2.51
C GLN A 13 6.53 -2.47 1.52
N ASP A 14 5.88 -3.63 1.32
CA ASP A 14 6.27 -4.66 0.35
C ASP A 14 5.04 -5.51 -0.03
N PHE A 15 5.09 -6.19 -1.19
CA PHE A 15 4.05 -7.10 -1.67
C PHE A 15 4.47 -8.58 -1.65
N ASP A 16 5.74 -8.93 -1.38
CA ASP A 16 6.16 -10.32 -1.18
C ASP A 16 5.52 -10.86 0.11
N PRO A 17 4.68 -11.92 0.02
CA PRO A 17 4.04 -12.50 1.20
C PRO A 17 5.01 -12.95 2.29
N ARG A 18 6.24 -13.34 1.93
CA ARG A 18 7.28 -13.74 2.90
C ARG A 18 7.79 -12.54 3.68
N VAL A 19 8.02 -11.42 2.99
CA VAL A 19 8.42 -10.16 3.63
C VAL A 19 7.29 -9.68 4.55
N GLN A 20 6.05 -9.67 4.04
CA GLN A 20 4.86 -9.28 4.79
C GLN A 20 4.65 -10.11 6.07
N ALA A 21 4.77 -11.44 5.96
CA ALA A 21 4.65 -12.34 7.11
C ALA A 21 5.74 -12.07 8.15
N ALA A 22 6.98 -11.83 7.71
CA ALA A 22 8.11 -11.57 8.60
C ALA A 22 7.97 -10.24 9.39
N ILE A 23 7.22 -9.26 8.86
CA ILE A 23 6.98 -7.97 9.55
C ILE A 23 5.57 -7.86 10.15
N GLY A 24 4.75 -8.92 10.08
CA GLY A 24 3.37 -8.92 10.60
C GLY A 24 2.41 -7.99 9.86
N ARG A 25 2.60 -7.81 8.54
CA ARG A 25 1.82 -6.90 7.69
C ARG A 25 1.22 -7.61 6.48
N GLU A 26 0.35 -8.58 6.72
CA GLU A 26 -0.36 -9.28 5.66
C GLU A 26 -1.38 -8.36 4.97
N GLN A 27 -1.15 -8.07 3.69
CA GLN A 27 -2.04 -7.27 2.87
C GLN A 27 -2.00 -7.75 1.42
N SER A 28 -3.16 -8.15 0.89
CA SER A 28 -3.24 -8.58 -0.51
C SER A 28 -3.17 -7.39 -1.48
N ILE A 29 -2.55 -7.61 -2.64
CA ILE A 29 -2.54 -6.66 -3.76
C ILE A 29 -3.97 -6.30 -4.17
N ALA A 30 -4.89 -7.27 -4.16
CA ALA A 30 -6.30 -7.06 -4.50
C ALA A 30 -6.98 -6.06 -3.57
N ALA A 31 -6.75 -6.16 -2.26
CA ALA A 31 -7.29 -5.22 -1.28
C ALA A 31 -6.71 -3.81 -1.49
N THR A 32 -5.40 -3.70 -1.70
CA THR A 32 -4.74 -2.41 -2.01
C THR A 32 -5.32 -1.78 -3.28
N LYS A 33 -5.51 -2.56 -4.35
CA LYS A 33 -6.11 -2.10 -5.60
C LYS A 33 -7.55 -1.63 -5.41
N ALA A 34 -8.38 -2.40 -4.71
CA ALA A 34 -9.76 -2.04 -4.44
C ALA A 34 -9.88 -0.73 -3.63
N LEU A 35 -8.98 -0.53 -2.65
CA LEU A 35 -8.89 0.72 -1.89
C LEU A 35 -8.55 1.90 -2.81
N VAL A 36 -7.52 1.76 -3.65
CA VAL A 36 -7.10 2.81 -4.59
C VAL A 36 -8.24 3.18 -5.54
N GLU A 37 -8.91 2.20 -6.12
CA GLU A 37 -10.06 2.43 -7.01
C GLU A 37 -11.20 3.16 -6.29
N SER A 38 -11.52 2.75 -5.05
CA SER A 38 -12.56 3.37 -4.23
C SER A 38 -12.27 4.84 -3.94
N VAL A 39 -11.03 5.17 -3.55
CA VAL A 39 -10.66 6.57 -3.24
C VAL A 39 -10.59 7.43 -4.51
N ARG A 40 -10.16 6.86 -5.65
CA ARG A 40 -10.19 7.56 -6.95
C ARG A 40 -11.61 7.88 -7.39
N LYS A 41 -12.55 6.93 -7.25
CA LYS A 41 -13.97 7.15 -7.56
C LYS A 41 -14.60 8.26 -6.70
N ARG A 42 -14.04 8.54 -5.52
CA ARG A 42 -14.47 9.62 -4.62
C ARG A 42 -13.76 10.96 -4.85
N GLY A 43 -13.00 11.08 -5.95
CA GLY A 43 -12.36 12.35 -6.32
C GLY A 43 -11.01 12.62 -5.67
N VAL A 44 -10.40 11.64 -4.98
CA VAL A 44 -9.04 11.79 -4.46
C VAL A 44 -8.04 11.87 -5.62
N ARG A 45 -7.33 12.99 -5.70
CA ARG A 45 -6.40 13.28 -6.81
C ARG A 45 -4.97 12.81 -6.54
N SER A 46 -4.58 12.69 -5.26
CA SER A 46 -3.24 12.25 -4.87
C SER A 46 -3.32 10.94 -4.08
N VAL A 47 -2.63 9.90 -4.56
CA VAL A 47 -2.47 8.62 -3.85
C VAL A 47 -0.98 8.35 -3.75
N ASN A 48 -0.52 8.08 -2.54
CA ASN A 48 0.88 7.76 -2.22
C ASN A 48 0.99 6.35 -1.64
N PHE A 49 2.09 5.68 -1.93
CA PHE A 49 2.45 4.40 -1.32
C PHE A 49 3.73 4.57 -0.51
N ASP A 50 3.70 4.13 0.74
CA ASP A 50 4.89 4.09 1.58
C ASP A 50 5.54 2.72 1.38
N LEU A 51 6.76 2.71 0.83
CA LEU A 51 7.59 1.50 0.59
C LEU A 51 8.80 1.53 1.52
N VAL A 52 9.26 0.37 1.98
CA VAL A 52 10.39 0.25 2.92
C VAL A 52 11.39 -0.75 2.39
N TYR A 53 12.67 -0.39 2.44
CA TYR A 53 13.79 -1.25 2.04
C TYR A 53 14.53 -1.81 3.27
N GLY A 54 15.24 -2.92 3.09
CA GLY A 54 16.00 -3.59 4.14
C GLY A 54 15.16 -4.46 5.07
N LEU A 55 13.94 -4.83 4.65
CA LEU A 55 13.08 -5.73 5.41
C LEU A 55 13.59 -7.17 5.36
N PRO A 56 13.26 -8.02 6.36
CA PRO A 56 13.60 -9.43 6.30
C PRO A 56 13.11 -10.09 5.02
N HIS A 57 13.94 -10.95 4.42
CA HIS A 57 13.70 -11.63 3.13
C HIS A 57 13.64 -10.73 1.90
N GLN A 58 13.70 -9.41 2.04
CA GLN A 58 14.08 -8.58 0.91
C GLN A 58 15.53 -8.87 0.57
N SER A 59 15.78 -9.07 -0.71
CA SER A 59 17.10 -9.06 -1.28
C SER A 59 17.14 -7.94 -2.30
N GLU A 60 18.32 -7.34 -2.49
CA GLU A 60 18.64 -6.76 -3.78
C GLU A 60 18.64 -7.92 -4.79
N ALA A 61 17.48 -8.21 -5.37
CA ALA A 61 17.37 -9.15 -6.47
C ALA A 61 17.45 -8.36 -7.77
N THR A 62 18.38 -8.82 -8.60
CA THR A 62 18.57 -8.68 -10.06
C THR A 62 17.37 -8.20 -10.86
#